data_AF-J1I0J5-F1
#
_entry.id   AF-J1I0J5-F1
#
_cell.length_a   1.000
_cell.length_b   1.000
_cell.length_c   1.000
_cell.angle_alpha   90.00
_cell.angle_beta   90.00
_cell.angle_gamma   90.00
#
_symmetry.space_group_name_H-M   'P 1'
#
loop_
_entity.id
_entity.type
_entity.pdbx_description
1 polymer ?
#
loop_
_entity_poly.entity_id
_entity_poly.type
_entity_poly.pdbx_seq_one_letter_code
_entity_poly.pdbx_strand_id
1 'polypeptide(L)'
;MKELLENPVLAPFAADFSLVEEATGKGIIEYFHLIEIFDYRATSYLGNIAWDTFETAHNLEWGQLWPVNIEARLKKSLSEYEEVFLQLRYGKPILKISTSSFIAHWEEILHLSVEGFPLATADGKLFLEWLNNPKSIYANFLI
;
A
#
# COMPACT_ATOMS: atom_id res chain seq x y z
N MET A 1 -14.08 -10.23 -1.47
CA MET A 1 -14.04 -9.19 -2.51
C MET A 1 -15.29 -8.31 -2.42
N LYS A 2 -16.49 -8.90 -2.59
CA LYS A 2 -17.79 -8.20 -2.53
C LYS A 2 -17.93 -7.22 -1.35
N GLU A 3 -17.81 -7.69 -0.10
CA GLU A 3 -17.99 -6.84 1.10
C GLU A 3 -16.96 -5.70 1.27
N LEU A 4 -15.78 -5.80 0.65
CA LEU A 4 -14.70 -4.82 0.80
C LEU A 4 -14.83 -3.68 -0.23
N LEU A 5 -15.26 -4.04 -1.45
CA LEU A 5 -15.61 -3.09 -2.52
C LEU A 5 -17.02 -2.52 -2.37
N GLU A 6 -17.84 -3.12 -1.51
CA GLU A 6 -19.14 -2.57 -1.06
C GLU A 6 -18.96 -1.45 -0.02
N ASN A 7 -17.73 -1.10 0.37
CA ASN A 7 -17.49 0.09 1.16
C ASN A 7 -17.99 1.33 0.37
N PRO A 8 -18.88 2.17 0.94
CA PRO A 8 -19.43 3.33 0.22
C PRO A 8 -18.39 4.28 -0.36
N VAL A 9 -17.19 4.33 0.23
CA VAL A 9 -16.07 5.15 -0.22
C VAL A 9 -15.41 4.55 -1.47
N LEU A 10 -15.22 3.23 -1.54
CA LEU A 10 -14.56 2.55 -2.69
C LEU A 10 -15.53 2.12 -3.78
N ALA A 11 -16.81 1.94 -3.44
CA ALA A 11 -17.83 1.45 -4.36
C ALA A 11 -17.88 2.19 -5.71
N PRO A 12 -17.71 3.53 -5.78
CA PRO A 12 -17.71 4.25 -7.06
C PRO A 12 -16.59 3.85 -8.03
N PHE A 13 -15.49 3.28 -7.54
CA PHE A 13 -14.33 2.89 -8.35
C PHE A 13 -13.91 1.43 -8.10
N ALA A 14 -14.85 0.60 -7.64
CA ALA A 14 -14.61 -0.82 -7.39
C ALA A 14 -14.09 -1.57 -8.63
N ALA A 15 -14.45 -1.11 -9.84
CA ALA A 15 -14.03 -1.70 -11.11
C ALA A 15 -12.53 -1.52 -11.41
N ASP A 16 -11.86 -0.60 -10.72
CA ASP A 16 -10.42 -0.35 -10.88
C ASP A 16 -9.58 -1.41 -10.15
N PHE A 17 -10.20 -2.17 -9.25
CA PHE A 17 -9.55 -3.23 -8.50
C PHE A 17 -9.78 -4.59 -9.15
N SER A 18 -8.71 -5.36 -9.26
CA SER A 18 -8.75 -6.78 -9.60
C SER A 18 -8.24 -7.63 -8.44
N LEU A 19 -8.83 -8.80 -8.24
CA LEU A 19 -8.33 -9.76 -7.26
C LEU A 19 -7.10 -10.48 -7.81
N VAL A 20 -6.09 -10.68 -6.97
CA VAL A 20 -4.93 -11.52 -7.26
C VAL A 20 -5.22 -12.93 -6.76
N GLU A 21 -5.78 -13.78 -7.63
CA GLU A 21 -6.27 -15.11 -7.25
C GLU A 21 -5.15 -16.04 -6.76
N GLU A 22 -3.99 -15.95 -7.37
CA GLU A 22 -2.77 -16.69 -7.05
C GLU A 22 -2.19 -16.33 -5.66
N ALA A 23 -2.60 -15.20 -5.09
CA ALA A 23 -2.22 -14.76 -3.76
C ALA A 23 -3.22 -15.16 -2.67
N THR A 24 -4.19 -16.03 -2.97
CA THR A 24 -5.21 -16.45 -1.99
C THR A 24 -4.57 -17.02 -0.72
N GLY A 25 -4.94 -16.45 0.43
CA GLY A 25 -4.43 -16.85 1.74
C GLY A 25 -3.07 -16.24 2.11
N LYS A 26 -2.47 -15.40 1.25
CA LYS A 26 -1.21 -14.70 1.50
C LYS A 26 -1.42 -13.21 1.77
N GLY A 27 -0.56 -12.62 2.58
CA GLY A 27 -0.39 -11.16 2.68
C GLY A 27 0.62 -10.61 1.66
N ILE A 28 0.67 -9.29 1.47
CA ILE A 28 1.63 -8.63 0.56
C ILE A 28 3.08 -9.05 0.85
N ILE A 29 3.46 -9.09 2.14
CA ILE A 29 4.80 -9.47 2.58
C ILE A 29 5.18 -10.88 2.10
N GLU A 30 4.25 -11.83 2.24
CA GLU A 30 4.46 -13.23 1.86
C GLU A 30 4.42 -13.42 0.34
N TYR A 31 3.51 -12.73 -0.34
CA TYR A 31 3.32 -12.87 -1.78
C TYR A 31 4.53 -12.34 -2.57
N PHE A 32 5.10 -11.21 -2.14
CA PHE A 32 6.28 -10.62 -2.77
C PHE A 32 7.60 -11.08 -2.17
N HIS A 33 7.58 -12.05 -1.25
CA HIS A 33 8.79 -12.56 -0.58
C HIS A 33 9.64 -11.43 0.03
N LEU A 34 9.02 -10.37 0.56
CA LEU A 34 9.74 -9.19 1.05
C LEU A 34 10.68 -9.54 2.21
N ILE A 35 10.39 -10.62 2.93
CA ILE A 35 11.24 -11.15 4.00
C ILE A 35 12.62 -11.59 3.49
N GLU A 36 12.69 -12.13 2.28
CA GLU A 36 13.91 -12.71 1.70
C GLU A 36 14.81 -11.67 1.04
N ILE A 37 14.27 -10.50 0.67
CA ILE A 37 15.00 -9.47 -0.10
C ILE A 37 15.94 -8.64 0.80
N PHE A 38 15.65 -8.50 2.10
CA PHE A 38 16.36 -7.55 2.98
C PHE A 38 16.79 -8.11 4.36
N ASP A 39 16.91 -9.43 4.54
CA ASP A 39 17.26 -10.06 5.84
C ASP A 39 16.29 -9.65 6.97
N TYR A 40 15.01 -9.64 6.60
CA TYR A 40 13.89 -9.03 7.31
C TYR A 40 13.61 -9.75 8.63
N ARG A 41 13.99 -9.15 9.76
CA ARG A 41 13.46 -9.54 11.08
C ARG A 41 12.18 -8.75 11.38
N ALA A 42 11.18 -8.83 10.52
CA ALA A 42 9.90 -8.21 10.86
C ALA A 42 9.22 -9.01 11.97
N THR A 43 9.09 -8.38 13.13
CA THR A 43 7.97 -8.66 14.00
C THR A 43 6.72 -8.13 13.30
N SER A 44 6.01 -9.01 12.60
CA SER A 44 4.65 -8.75 12.13
C SER A 44 3.71 -8.68 13.33
N TYR A 45 3.49 -7.49 13.89
CA TYR A 45 2.25 -7.31 14.64
C TYR A 45 1.14 -7.06 13.61
N LEU A 46 0.30 -8.07 13.39
CA LEU A 46 -0.88 -7.99 12.51
C LEU A 46 -0.59 -7.69 11.02
N GLY A 47 0.56 -8.13 10.50
CA GLY A 47 0.90 -7.99 9.08
C GLY A 47 1.48 -6.64 8.66
N ASN A 48 1.86 -5.81 9.63
CA ASN A 48 2.54 -4.54 9.38
C ASN A 48 4.04 -4.72 9.15
N ILE A 49 4.64 -3.72 8.50
CA ILE A 49 6.08 -3.62 8.25
C ILE A 49 6.78 -2.93 9.42
N ALA A 50 7.86 -3.53 9.93
CA ALA A 50 8.70 -2.95 11.00
C ALA A 50 9.67 -1.90 10.42
N TRP A 51 9.16 -0.70 10.14
CA TRP A 51 9.89 0.36 9.42
C TRP A 51 11.16 0.88 10.12
N ASP A 52 11.27 0.72 11.43
CA ASP A 52 12.45 1.07 12.22
C ASP A 52 13.68 0.21 11.91
N THR A 53 13.49 -0.90 11.17
CA THR A 53 14.57 -1.80 10.77
C THR A 53 15.23 -1.47 9.43
N PHE A 54 14.74 -0.46 8.68
CA PHE A 54 15.31 -0.10 7.38
C PHE A 54 16.12 1.20 7.45
N GLU A 55 17.37 1.15 7.00
CA GLU A 55 18.16 2.36 6.77
C GLU A 55 17.58 3.24 5.65
N THR A 56 16.85 2.63 4.71
CA THR A 56 16.18 3.32 3.59
C THR A 56 14.72 3.64 3.87
N ALA A 57 14.25 3.52 5.12
CA ALA A 57 12.89 3.92 5.47
C ALA A 57 12.75 5.45 5.35
N HIS A 58 11.75 5.86 4.60
CA HIS A 58 11.28 7.23 4.54
C HIS A 58 9.90 7.30 5.22
N ASN A 59 9.66 8.38 5.97
CA ASN A 59 8.35 8.69 6.54
C ASN A 59 7.86 10.02 5.96
N LEU A 60 6.61 10.04 5.51
CA LEU A 60 5.89 11.24 5.13
C LEU A 60 4.64 11.42 5.98
N GLU A 61 4.61 12.47 6.81
CA GLU A 61 3.42 12.90 7.53
C GLU A 61 2.46 13.62 6.58
N TRP A 62 1.51 12.89 6.01
CA TRP A 62 0.61 13.41 4.98
C TRP A 62 -0.48 14.32 5.55
N GLY A 63 -0.78 14.23 6.85
CA GLY A 63 -1.78 15.07 7.51
C GLY A 63 -1.50 16.58 7.49
N GLN A 64 -0.28 16.99 7.13
CA GLN A 64 0.16 18.38 7.09
C GLN A 64 0.42 18.89 5.65
N LEU A 65 0.30 18.02 4.65
CA LEU A 65 0.65 18.33 3.27
C LEU A 65 -0.60 18.55 2.42
N TRP A 66 -0.47 19.43 1.44
CA TRP A 66 -1.49 19.60 0.41
C TRP A 66 -1.58 18.31 -0.44
N PRO A 67 -2.80 17.84 -0.80
CA PRO A 67 -2.98 16.64 -1.61
C PRO A 67 -2.12 16.59 -2.89
N VAL A 68 -2.03 17.72 -3.60
CA VAL A 68 -1.22 17.85 -4.81
C VAL A 68 0.28 17.53 -4.60
N ASN A 69 0.81 17.79 -3.41
CA ASN A 69 2.20 17.48 -3.09
C ASN A 69 2.40 15.97 -2.90
N ILE A 70 1.44 15.28 -2.27
CA ILE A 70 1.47 13.83 -2.12
C ILE A 70 1.35 13.17 -3.49
N GLU A 71 0.42 13.61 -4.32
CA GLU A 71 0.27 13.10 -5.68
C GLU A 71 1.54 13.27 -6.51
N ALA A 72 2.17 14.45 -6.48
CA ALA A 72 3.39 14.70 -7.24
C ALA A 72 4.54 13.76 -6.82
N ARG A 73 4.64 13.48 -5.52
CA ARG A 73 5.60 12.54 -4.94
C ARG A 73 5.33 11.10 -5.36
N LEU A 74 4.07 10.65 -5.25
CA LEU A 74 3.66 9.34 -5.73
C LEU A 74 3.89 9.17 -7.24
N LYS A 75 3.54 10.18 -8.06
CA LYS A 75 3.79 10.19 -9.50
C LYS A 75 5.29 10.06 -9.79
N LYS A 76 6.14 10.81 -9.09
CA LYS A 76 7.58 10.74 -9.26
C LYS A 76 8.12 9.33 -8.98
N SER A 77 7.66 8.68 -7.92
CA SER A 77 8.24 7.41 -7.47
C SER A 77 7.63 6.18 -8.12
N LEU A 78 6.37 6.24 -8.53
CA LEU A 78 5.62 5.09 -9.07
C LEU A 78 5.39 5.15 -10.58
N SER A 79 5.72 6.25 -11.27
CA SER A 79 5.41 6.42 -12.71
C SER A 79 5.99 5.36 -13.65
N GLU A 80 7.03 4.65 -13.25
CA GLU A 80 7.63 3.56 -14.04
C GLU A 80 6.86 2.24 -13.92
N TYR A 81 5.89 2.15 -13.00
CA TYR A 81 5.12 0.94 -12.73
C TYR A 81 3.69 1.11 -13.23
N GLU A 82 3.23 0.18 -14.06
CA GLU A 82 1.86 0.19 -14.60
C GLU A 82 0.82 -0.06 -13.50
N GLU A 83 1.16 -0.92 -12.55
CA GLU A 83 0.26 -1.39 -11.51
C GLU A 83 0.95 -1.54 -10.15
N VAL A 84 0.12 -1.43 -9.11
CA VAL A 84 0.51 -1.65 -7.73
C VAL A 84 -0.46 -2.63 -7.08
N PHE A 85 0.06 -3.32 -6.08
CA PHE A 85 -0.63 -4.36 -5.33
C PHE A 85 -0.83 -3.86 -3.92
N LEU A 86 -2.03 -4.02 -3.38
CA LEU A 86 -2.34 -3.52 -2.04
C LEU A 86 -3.27 -4.47 -1.29
N GLN A 87 -3.21 -4.37 0.03
CA GLN A 87 -4.10 -5.09 0.93
C GLN A 87 -4.81 -4.09 1.85
N LEU A 88 -6.14 -4.06 1.81
CA LEU A 88 -6.96 -3.09 2.56
C LEU A 88 -7.23 -3.51 4.02
N ARG A 89 -6.50 -4.48 4.56
CA ARG A 89 -6.41 -4.86 5.99
C ARG A 89 -5.82 -6.27 6.11
N TYR A 90 -5.27 -6.58 7.28
CA TYR A 90 -4.77 -7.90 7.59
C TYR A 90 -5.79 -9.02 7.27
N GLY A 91 -5.29 -10.11 6.68
CA GLY A 91 -6.09 -11.28 6.32
C GLY A 91 -7.09 -11.07 5.16
N LYS A 92 -7.07 -9.91 4.48
CA LYS A 92 -7.87 -9.72 3.26
C LYS A 92 -7.10 -10.02 2.00
N PRO A 93 -7.81 -10.33 0.91
CA PRO A 93 -7.15 -10.66 -0.34
C PRO A 93 -6.32 -9.48 -0.86
N ILE A 94 -5.23 -9.81 -1.54
CA ILE A 94 -4.44 -8.84 -2.28
C ILE A 94 -5.25 -8.37 -3.49
N LEU A 95 -5.30 -7.06 -3.66
CA LEU A 95 -5.91 -6.40 -4.80
C LEU A 95 -4.82 -5.79 -5.68
N LYS A 96 -5.13 -5.68 -6.95
CA LYS A 96 -4.33 -5.05 -7.98
C LYS A 96 -5.08 -3.85 -8.53
N ILE A 97 -4.38 -2.75 -8.76
CA ILE A 97 -4.94 -1.50 -9.30
C ILE A 97 -3.90 -0.84 -10.20
N SER A 98 -4.34 -0.13 -11.25
CA SER A 98 -3.40 0.69 -12.03
C SER A 98 -2.77 1.76 -11.14
N THR A 99 -1.49 2.06 -11.36
CA THR A 99 -0.80 3.12 -10.60
C THR A 99 -1.52 4.47 -10.76
N SER A 100 -2.04 4.75 -11.96
CA SER A 100 -2.84 5.96 -12.22
C SER A 100 -4.11 6.02 -11.38
N SER A 101 -4.88 4.93 -11.31
CA SER A 101 -6.11 4.87 -10.50
C SER A 101 -5.79 4.96 -9.01
N PHE A 102 -4.73 4.28 -8.56
CA PHE A 102 -4.26 4.39 -7.18
C PHE A 102 -3.94 5.85 -6.81
N ILE A 103 -3.17 6.55 -7.64
CA ILE A 103 -2.80 7.95 -7.40
C ILE A 103 -4.03 8.87 -7.48
N ALA A 104 -5.02 8.58 -8.33
CA ALA A 104 -6.24 9.38 -8.42
C ALA A 104 -7.15 9.22 -7.20
N HIS A 105 -7.10 8.07 -6.52
CA HIS A 105 -7.98 7.70 -5.42
C HIS A 105 -7.23 7.44 -4.10
N TRP A 106 -6.02 7.98 -3.97
CA TRP A 106 -5.12 7.65 -2.86
C TRP A 106 -5.76 8.00 -1.52
N GLU A 107 -6.39 9.17 -1.40
CA GLU A 107 -7.01 9.66 -0.16
C GLU A 107 -8.19 8.78 0.28
N GLU A 108 -9.05 8.37 -0.65
CA GLU A 108 -10.16 7.45 -0.41
C GLU A 108 -9.67 6.07 0.05
N ILE A 109 -8.60 5.57 -0.57
CA ILE A 109 -7.96 4.31 -0.18
C ILE A 109 -7.32 4.44 1.21
N LEU A 110 -6.71 5.59 1.53
CA LEU A 110 -6.06 5.83 2.83
C LEU A 110 -7.04 5.92 3.97
N HIS A 111 -8.21 6.54 3.75
CA HIS A 111 -9.18 6.79 4.80
C HIS A 111 -9.66 5.49 5.47
N LEU A 112 -9.47 4.36 4.79
CA LEU A 112 -9.82 3.05 5.27
C LEU A 112 -8.72 2.39 6.12
N SER A 113 -7.50 2.94 6.15
CA SER A 113 -6.35 2.34 6.84
C SER A 113 -6.30 2.63 8.34
N VAL A 114 -6.85 1.72 9.14
CA VAL A 114 -6.74 1.85 10.62
C VAL A 114 -5.42 1.27 11.14
N GLU A 115 -4.78 0.34 10.43
CA GLU A 115 -3.66 -0.43 10.97
C GLU A 115 -2.41 -0.48 10.08
N GLY A 116 -2.42 0.06 8.86
CA GLY A 116 -1.31 -0.17 7.92
C GLY A 116 -1.80 -0.96 6.71
N PHE A 117 -1.83 -0.32 5.54
CA PHE A 117 -2.12 -1.03 4.29
C PHE A 117 -0.85 -1.15 3.48
N PRO A 118 -0.24 -2.34 3.42
CA PRO A 118 0.94 -2.53 2.61
C PRO A 118 0.56 -2.42 1.14
N LEU A 119 1.38 -1.68 0.40
CA LEU A 119 1.37 -1.59 -1.05
C LEU A 119 2.75 -2.00 -1.56
N ALA A 120 2.79 -2.73 -2.68
CA ALA A 120 4.03 -3.10 -3.36
C ALA A 120 3.90 -2.96 -4.88
N THR A 121 5.01 -2.68 -5.55
CA THR A 121 5.12 -2.81 -7.01
C THR A 121 5.16 -4.27 -7.43
N ALA A 122 4.82 -4.56 -8.69
CA ALA A 122 4.79 -5.92 -9.25
C ALA A 122 6.12 -6.69 -9.10
N ASP A 123 7.24 -5.98 -9.06
CA ASP A 123 8.58 -6.56 -8.88
C ASP A 123 9.03 -6.64 -7.41
N GLY A 124 8.17 -6.21 -6.47
CA GLY A 124 8.45 -6.18 -5.03
C GLY A 124 9.53 -5.19 -4.60
N LYS A 125 10.08 -4.37 -5.51
CA LYS A 125 11.20 -3.47 -5.18
C LYS A 125 10.76 -2.24 -4.40
N LEU A 126 9.61 -1.68 -4.74
CA LEU A 126 9.04 -0.55 -4.01
C LEU A 126 7.88 -1.05 -3.18
N PHE A 127 7.88 -0.69 -1.91
CA PHE A 127 6.77 -0.95 -1.02
C PHE A 127 6.63 0.17 -0.01
N LEU A 128 5.41 0.30 0.49
CA LEU A 128 5.03 1.33 1.42
C LEU A 128 3.88 0.84 2.29
N GLU A 129 3.63 1.55 3.39
CA GLU A 129 2.54 1.28 4.31
C GLU A 129 1.93 2.60 4.78
N TRP A 130 0.60 2.65 4.73
CA TRP A 130 -0.17 3.83 5.08
C TRP A 130 -0.84 3.69 6.44
N LEU A 131 -0.74 4.70 7.30
CA LEU A 131 -1.44 4.76 8.58
C LEU A 131 -2.36 5.99 8.61
N ASN A 132 -3.67 5.80 8.82
CA ASN A 132 -4.61 6.93 8.98
C ASN A 132 -4.51 7.59 10.37
N ASN A 133 -3.96 6.88 11.34
CA ASN A 133 -3.56 7.42 12.63
C ASN A 133 -2.17 6.87 12.95
N PRO A 134 -1.09 7.67 12.84
CA PRO A 134 -1.01 9.13 12.99
C PRO A 134 -1.07 9.98 11.71
N LYS A 135 -1.55 9.47 10.58
CA LYS A 135 -1.44 10.11 9.24
C LYS A 135 -0.02 10.13 8.69
N SER A 136 0.58 8.94 8.60
CA SER A 136 1.92 8.74 8.06
C SER A 136 1.93 7.74 6.91
N ILE A 137 2.88 7.93 6.00
CA ILE A 137 3.27 6.96 4.98
C ILE A 137 4.68 6.55 5.30
N TYR A 138 4.93 5.26 5.42
CA TYR A 138 6.28 4.74 5.43
C TYR A 138 6.57 4.09 4.09
N ALA A 139 7.76 4.29 3.54
CA ALA A 139 8.15 3.75 2.25
C ALA A 139 9.63 3.41 2.22
N ASN A 140 10.03 2.43 1.41
CA ASN A 140 11.45 2.11 1.17
C ASN A 140 12.08 2.96 0.05
N PHE A 141 11.38 4.00 -0.40
CA PHE A 141 11.81 4.94 -1.42
C PHE A 141 11.44 6.37 -1.00
N LEU A 142 12.10 7.35 -1.59
CA LEU A 142 11.80 8.75 -1.31
C LEU A 142 10.40 9.08 -1.83
N ILE A 143 9.48 9.25 -0.89
CA ILE A 143 8.14 9.80 -1.11
C ILE A 143 8.16 11.26 -0.71
#